data_AF-A0A7K6URZ6-F1
#
_entry.id   AF-A0A7K6URZ6-F1
#
_cell.length_a   1.000
_cell.length_b   1.000
_cell.length_c   1.000
_cell.angle_alpha   90.00
_cell.angle_beta   90.00
_cell.angle_gamma   90.00
#
_symmetry.space_group_name_H-M   'P 1'
#
loop_
_entity.id
_entity.type
_entity.pdbx_description
1 polymer ?
#
loop_
_entity_poly.entity_id
_entity_poly.type
_entity_poly.pdbx_seq_one_letter_code
_entity_poly.pdbx_strand_id
1 'polypeptide(L)'
;LFLGFAVFLLPFAPVHLRVLLMPIHVYSGLTIFATVIATALMGITEKLIFSLKNPAYSASPPEATLVNCLGLLLVIFGSLILWMASRPHWKRPPAENAKILRPIGATPEGTEVESTMTNSSNADKSDLRINAEAARKQNTKFDEAGQRSTM
;
A
#
# COMPACT_ATOMS: atom_id res chain seq x y z
N LEU A 1 3.67 -5.04 -17.39
CA LEU A 1 5.04 -4.84 -16.86
C LEU A 1 5.79 -3.73 -17.60
N PHE A 2 5.95 -3.80 -18.93
CA PHE A 2 6.65 -2.77 -19.73
C PHE A 2 6.12 -1.35 -19.52
N LEU A 3 4.80 -1.17 -19.46
CA LEU A 3 4.18 0.14 -19.19
C LEU A 3 4.62 0.75 -17.85
N GLY A 4 4.77 -0.06 -16.80
CA GLY A 4 5.24 0.41 -15.50
C GLY A 4 6.69 0.88 -15.56
N PHE A 5 7.54 0.13 -16.27
CA PHE A 5 8.93 0.49 -16.50
C PHE A 5 9.05 1.83 -17.27
N ALA A 6 8.37 1.94 -18.41
CA ALA A 6 8.41 3.13 -19.25
C ALA A 6 7.91 4.41 -18.54
N VAL A 7 6.90 4.28 -17.67
CA VAL A 7 6.23 5.43 -17.05
C VAL A 7 6.84 5.83 -15.70
N PHE A 8 7.20 4.86 -14.86
CA PHE A 8 7.64 5.13 -13.49
C PHE A 8 9.17 5.15 -13.32
N LEU A 9 9.93 4.49 -14.21
CA LEU A 9 11.39 4.48 -14.11
C LEU A 9 12.06 5.55 -14.99
N LEU A 10 11.56 5.78 -16.21
CA LEU A 10 12.17 6.74 -17.13
C LEU A 10 11.75 8.19 -16.80
N PRO A 11 12.65 9.18 -16.94
CA PRO A 11 12.39 10.58 -16.59
C PRO A 11 11.47 11.31 -17.57
N PHE A 12 11.24 10.76 -18.78
CA PHE A 12 10.51 11.42 -19.86
C PHE A 12 8.98 11.43 -19.68
N ALA A 13 8.46 10.59 -18.78
CA ALA A 13 7.02 10.48 -18.58
C ALA A 13 6.47 11.67 -17.76
N PRO A 14 5.45 12.38 -18.25
CA PRO A 14 4.91 13.54 -17.56
C PRO A 14 4.12 13.16 -16.30
N VAL A 15 4.07 14.10 -15.34
CA VAL A 15 3.50 13.85 -13.99
C VAL A 15 2.01 13.47 -14.04
N HIS A 16 1.22 14.11 -14.90
CA HIS A 16 -0.21 13.83 -15.06
C HIS A 16 -0.47 12.36 -15.44
N LEU A 17 0.36 11.81 -16.34
CA LEU A 17 0.26 10.45 -16.81
C LEU A 17 0.62 9.45 -15.70
N ARG A 18 1.63 9.78 -14.87
CA ARG A 18 2.01 8.97 -13.70
C ARG A 18 0.88 8.89 -12.67
N VAL A 19 0.18 9.99 -12.40
CA VAL A 19 -0.95 10.01 -11.45
C VAL A 19 -2.12 9.15 -11.96
N LEU A 20 -2.44 9.26 -13.25
CA LEU A 20 -3.52 8.48 -13.87
C LEU A 20 -3.22 6.98 -13.92
N LEU A 21 -1.98 6.61 -14.28
CA LEU A 21 -1.59 5.21 -14.42
C LEU A 21 -1.23 4.52 -13.10
N MET A 22 -0.94 5.27 -12.02
CA MET A 22 -0.62 4.68 -10.72
C MET A 22 -1.67 3.68 -10.22
N PRO A 23 -2.97 4.02 -10.13
CA PRO A 23 -3.99 3.07 -9.68
C PRO A 23 -4.09 1.86 -10.63
N ILE A 24 -4.08 2.08 -11.94
CA ILE A 24 -4.16 1.01 -12.95
C ILE A 24 -2.98 0.05 -12.82
N HIS A 25 -1.77 0.59 -12.63
CA HIS A 25 -0.56 -0.21 -12.46
C HIS A 25 -0.62 -1.07 -11.19
N VAL A 26 -1.09 -0.50 -10.07
CA VAL A 26 -1.26 -1.24 -8.82
C VAL A 26 -2.30 -2.35 -8.99
N TYR A 27 -3.52 -2.02 -9.42
CA TYR A 27 -4.58 -3.03 -9.59
C TYR A 27 -4.19 -4.13 -10.57
N SER A 28 -3.62 -3.78 -11.72
CA SER A 28 -3.14 -4.78 -12.69
C SER A 28 -2.04 -5.66 -12.11
N GLY A 29 -1.14 -5.13 -11.29
CA GLY A 29 -0.12 -5.92 -10.58
C GLY A 29 -0.73 -6.93 -9.61
N LEU A 30 -1.67 -6.51 -8.77
CA LEU A 30 -2.37 -7.43 -7.85
C LEU A 30 -3.17 -8.50 -8.61
N THR A 31 -3.88 -8.11 -9.68
CA THR A 31 -4.65 -9.06 -10.49
C THR A 31 -3.75 -10.08 -11.17
N ILE A 32 -2.64 -9.65 -11.79
CA ILE A 32 -1.67 -10.57 -12.42
C ILE A 32 -1.07 -11.52 -11.38
N PHE A 33 -0.74 -11.03 -10.19
CA PHE A 33 -0.23 -11.90 -9.13
C PHE A 33 -1.23 -12.97 -8.73
N ALA A 34 -2.51 -12.61 -8.55
CA ALA A 34 -3.58 -13.55 -8.23
C ALA A 34 -3.81 -14.57 -9.36
N THR A 35 -3.79 -14.14 -10.63
CA THR A 35 -3.98 -15.06 -11.76
C THR A 35 -2.79 -15.99 -11.95
N VAL A 36 -1.55 -15.54 -11.70
CA VAL A 36 -0.37 -16.42 -11.72
C VAL A 36 -0.48 -17.52 -10.67
N ILE A 37 -0.98 -17.22 -9.47
CA ILE A 37 -1.26 -18.23 -8.44
C ILE A 37 -2.30 -19.24 -8.94
N ALA A 38 -3.42 -18.76 -9.49
CA ALA A 38 -4.46 -19.64 -10.02
C ALA A 38 -3.93 -20.54 -11.15
N THR A 39 -3.15 -19.99 -12.08
CA THR A 39 -2.51 -20.74 -13.16
C THR A 39 -1.52 -21.78 -12.63
N ALA A 40 -0.72 -21.45 -11.62
CA ALA A 40 0.20 -22.41 -10.99
C ALA A 40 -0.56 -23.58 -10.34
N LEU A 41 -1.65 -23.30 -9.61
CA LEU A 41 -2.49 -24.35 -9.02
C LEU A 41 -3.16 -25.23 -10.08
N MET A 42 -3.64 -24.63 -11.17
CA MET A 42 -4.20 -25.36 -12.30
C MET A 42 -3.16 -26.29 -12.95
N GLY A 43 -1.96 -25.80 -13.23
CA GLY A 43 -0.87 -26.61 -13.80
C GLY A 43 -0.40 -27.73 -12.86
N ILE A 44 -0.35 -27.47 -11.55
CA ILE A 44 -0.09 -28.50 -10.54
C ILE A 44 -1.16 -29.59 -10.61
N THR A 45 -2.43 -29.21 -10.65
CA THR A 45 -3.57 -30.16 -10.68
C THR A 45 -3.54 -30.99 -11.95
N GLU A 46 -3.31 -30.38 -13.12
CA GLU A 46 -3.17 -31.08 -14.40
C GLU A 46 -2.01 -32.09 -14.36
N LYS A 47 -0.86 -31.67 -13.81
CA LYS A 47 0.31 -32.55 -13.68
C LYS A 47 0.00 -33.77 -12.81
N LEU A 48 -0.69 -33.57 -11.68
CA LEU A 48 -1.06 -34.64 -10.76
C LEU A 48 -2.03 -35.64 -11.42
N ILE A 49 -3.06 -35.13 -12.10
CA ILE A 49 -4.05 -35.96 -12.79
C ILE A 49 -3.40 -36.79 -13.90
N PHE A 50 -2.47 -36.23 -14.67
CA PHE A 50 -1.85 -36.93 -15.79
C PHE A 50 -0.70 -37.85 -15.39
N SER A 51 0.06 -37.52 -14.34
CA SER A 51 1.22 -38.31 -13.92
C SER A 51 0.85 -39.45 -12.95
N LEU A 52 -0.12 -39.27 -12.04
CA LEU A 52 -0.46 -40.30 -11.04
C LEU A 52 -1.60 -41.19 -11.53
N LYS A 53 -1.26 -42.13 -12.41
CA LYS A 53 -2.21 -43.14 -12.93
C LYS A 53 -2.21 -44.44 -12.13
N ASN A 54 -1.04 -44.91 -11.66
CA ASN A 54 -0.87 -46.13 -10.88
C ASN A 54 0.31 -45.99 -9.90
N PRO A 55 0.09 -45.79 -8.60
CA PRO A 55 -1.20 -45.62 -7.93
C PRO A 55 -1.92 -44.34 -8.38
N ALA A 56 -3.25 -44.41 -8.43
CA ALA A 56 -4.08 -43.28 -8.84
C ALA A 56 -3.97 -42.13 -7.82
N TYR A 57 -4.09 -40.88 -8.30
CA TYR A 57 -4.09 -39.69 -7.45
C TYR A 57 -5.08 -39.78 -6.27
N SER A 58 -6.26 -40.40 -6.47
CA SER A 58 -7.28 -40.61 -5.44
C SER A 58 -6.80 -41.47 -4.27
N ALA A 59 -5.80 -42.35 -4.48
CA ALA A 59 -5.17 -43.13 -3.42
C ALA A 59 -4.19 -42.28 -2.57
N SER A 60 -4.03 -41.00 -2.90
CA SER A 60 -3.17 -40.04 -2.19
C SER A 60 -1.75 -40.58 -1.94
N PRO A 61 -1.02 -40.99 -3.00
CA PRO A 61 0.37 -41.43 -2.83
C PRO A 61 1.22 -40.31 -2.22
N PRO A 62 2.36 -40.62 -1.60
CA PRO A 62 3.18 -39.61 -0.90
C PRO A 62 3.53 -38.38 -1.77
N GLU A 63 3.74 -38.59 -3.08
CA GLU A 63 3.97 -37.52 -4.05
C GLU A 63 2.77 -36.56 -4.17
N ALA A 64 1.54 -37.07 -4.23
CA ALA A 64 0.32 -36.26 -4.28
C ALA A 64 0.19 -35.37 -3.04
N THR A 65 0.44 -35.93 -1.86
CA THR A 65 0.33 -35.21 -0.60
C THR A 65 1.35 -34.08 -0.51
N LEU A 66 2.61 -34.33 -0.93
CA LEU A 66 3.66 -33.31 -0.94
C LEU A 66 3.27 -32.15 -1.87
N VAL A 67 2.83 -32.46 -3.09
CA VAL A 67 2.49 -31.42 -4.07
C VAL A 67 1.22 -30.66 -3.69
N ASN A 68 0.24 -31.31 -3.04
CA ASN A 68 -0.92 -30.62 -2.47
C ASN A 68 -0.52 -29.67 -1.33
N CYS A 69 0.41 -30.08 -0.46
CA CYS A 69 0.98 -29.20 0.56
C CYS A 69 1.72 -28.00 -0.07
N LEU A 70 2.44 -28.21 -1.17
CA LEU A 70 3.08 -27.13 -1.93
C LEU A 70 2.02 -26.15 -2.51
N GLY A 71 0.93 -26.68 -3.07
CA GLY A 71 -0.19 -25.87 -3.55
C GLY A 71 -0.82 -25.02 -2.43
N LEU A 72 -1.05 -25.62 -1.26
CA LEU A 72 -1.56 -24.89 -0.10
C LEU A 72 -0.59 -23.81 0.39
N LEU A 73 0.71 -24.12 0.45
CA LEU A 73 1.74 -23.15 0.83
C LEU A 73 1.76 -21.95 -0.14
N LEU A 74 1.58 -22.20 -1.43
CA LEU A 74 1.50 -21.17 -2.46
C LEU A 74 0.27 -20.27 -2.29
N VAL A 75 -0.89 -20.84 -1.94
CA VAL A 75 -2.09 -20.07 -1.59
C VAL A 75 -1.86 -19.20 -0.36
N ILE A 76 -1.33 -19.77 0.72
CA ILE A 76 -1.05 -19.03 1.97
C ILE A 76 -0.08 -17.87 1.69
N PHE A 77 0.99 -18.14 0.95
CA PHE A 77 1.95 -17.11 0.52
C PHE A 77 1.26 -16.00 -0.29
N GLY A 78 0.45 -16.38 -1.28
CA GLY A 78 -0.30 -15.45 -2.10
C GLY A 78 -1.25 -14.56 -1.30
N SER A 79 -2.05 -15.15 -0.41
CA SER A 79 -2.96 -14.44 0.48
C SER A 79 -2.21 -13.50 1.41
N LEU A 80 -1.06 -13.91 1.96
CA LEU A 80 -0.26 -13.06 2.83
C LEU A 80 0.26 -11.84 2.05
N ILE A 81 0.84 -12.03 0.86
CA ILE A 81 1.34 -10.92 0.04
C ILE A 81 0.21 -9.95 -0.35
N LEU A 82 -0.95 -10.45 -0.78
CA LEU A 82 -2.11 -9.61 -1.10
C LEU A 82 -2.60 -8.83 0.12
N TRP A 83 -2.61 -9.46 1.29
CA TRP A 83 -2.94 -8.80 2.55
C TRP A 83 -1.96 -7.69 2.88
N MET A 84 -0.65 -7.96 2.84
CA MET A 84 0.37 -6.95 3.12
C MET A 84 0.28 -5.78 2.14
N ALA A 85 0.11 -6.07 0.84
CA ALA A 85 0.02 -5.06 -0.21
C ALA A 85 -1.24 -4.18 -0.07
N SER A 86 -2.31 -4.69 0.54
CA SER A 86 -3.58 -3.98 0.72
C SER A 86 -3.60 -3.10 1.98
N ARG A 87 -2.59 -3.17 2.86
CA ARG A 87 -2.55 -2.36 4.08
C ARG A 87 -2.12 -0.92 3.78
N PRO A 88 -3.00 0.10 3.94
CA PRO A 88 -2.62 1.49 3.68
C PRO A 88 -1.59 2.02 4.67
N HIS A 89 -1.56 1.49 5.90
CA HIS A 89 -0.61 1.89 6.95
C HIS A 89 0.83 1.45 6.67
N TRP A 90 1.04 0.46 5.77
CA TRP A 90 2.37 0.00 5.37
C TRP A 90 2.83 0.61 4.05
N LYS A 91 2.03 1.53 3.48
CA LYS A 91 2.38 2.24 2.27
C LYS A 91 3.53 3.21 2.57
N ARG A 92 4.54 3.22 1.68
CA ARG A 92 5.66 4.16 1.77
C ARG A 92 5.13 5.59 1.89
N PRO A 93 5.59 6.39 2.87
CA PRO A 93 5.22 7.79 2.97
C PRO A 93 5.51 8.54 1.67
N PRO A 94 4.60 9.42 1.22
CA PRO A 94 4.87 10.25 0.05
C PRO A 94 6.10 11.11 0.31
N ALA A 95 7.04 11.12 -0.64
CA ALA A 95 8.29 11.85 -0.50
C ALA A 95 8.01 13.38 -0.41
N GLU A 96 8.72 14.05 0.51
CA GLU A 96 8.52 15.44 0.92
C GLU A 96 8.64 16.45 -0.24
N ASN A 97 9.41 16.10 -1.27
CA ASN A 97 9.58 16.85 -2.51
C ASN A 97 8.28 17.04 -3.33
N ALA A 98 7.24 16.24 -3.10
CA ALA A 98 5.93 16.46 -3.73
C ALA A 98 5.17 17.66 -3.12
N LYS A 99 5.51 18.07 -1.88
CA LYS A 99 4.91 19.25 -1.24
C LYS A 99 5.56 20.55 -1.71
N ILE A 100 6.87 20.52 -2.01
CA ILE A 100 7.65 21.68 -2.45
C ILE A 100 7.31 22.10 -3.89
N LEU A 101 6.84 21.16 -4.73
CA LEU A 101 6.44 21.43 -6.13
C LEU A 101 4.96 21.79 -6.32
N ARG A 102 4.17 21.97 -5.25
CA ARG A 102 2.91 22.71 -5.39
C ARG A 102 3.27 24.18 -5.59
N PRO A 103 2.92 24.82 -6.72
CA PRO A 103 3.09 26.25 -6.84
C PRO A 103 2.29 26.91 -5.73
N ILE A 104 2.99 27.61 -4.84
CA ILE A 104 2.42 28.67 -4.03
C ILE A 104 1.93 29.72 -5.05
N GLY A 105 0.69 29.59 -5.50
CA GLY A 105 0.23 30.34 -6.67
C GLY A 105 -1.23 30.07 -7.02
N ALA A 106 -2.10 30.10 -6.01
CA ALA A 106 -3.54 30.17 -6.22
C ALA A 106 -4.15 31.04 -5.11
N THR A 107 -3.96 32.35 -5.23
CA THR A 107 -4.79 33.35 -4.55
C THR A 107 -5.33 34.29 -5.64
N PRO A 108 -6.66 34.51 -5.72
CA PRO A 108 -7.24 35.48 -6.64
C PRO A 108 -7.17 36.91 -6.04
N GLU A 109 -7.24 37.89 -6.93
CA GLU A 109 -7.46 39.33 -6.70
C GLU A 109 -6.30 40.22 -6.18
N GLY A 110 -6.13 41.33 -6.91
CA GLY A 110 -6.15 42.64 -6.26
C GLY A 110 -4.82 43.38 -6.21
N THR A 111 -4.73 44.42 -7.04
CA THR A 111 -3.77 45.53 -7.03
C THR A 111 -3.45 46.07 -5.63
N GLU A 112 -2.16 46.35 -5.36
CA GLU A 112 -1.60 47.63 -4.87
C GLU A 112 -0.33 47.44 -4.01
N VAL A 113 0.67 48.23 -4.38
CA VAL A 113 2.00 48.42 -3.77
C VAL A 113 1.88 49.13 -2.42
N GLU A 114 2.56 48.66 -1.36
CA GLU A 114 3.35 49.53 -0.45
C GLU A 114 4.22 48.72 0.54
N SER A 115 5.45 49.17 0.71
CA SER A 115 6.46 48.75 1.70
C SER A 115 6.11 49.16 3.12
N THR A 116 6.33 48.31 4.15
CA THR A 116 6.86 48.65 5.49
C THR A 116 6.96 47.39 6.37
N MET A 117 8.11 47.18 7.04
CA MET A 117 8.32 46.13 8.05
C MET A 117 7.46 46.36 9.30
N THR A 118 6.77 45.34 9.83
CA THR A 118 6.61 45.14 11.29
C THR A 118 6.30 43.67 11.64
N ASN A 119 6.80 43.27 12.80
CA ASN A 119 6.94 41.92 13.35
C ASN A 119 5.69 41.47 14.13
N SER A 120 5.19 40.24 13.91
CA SER A 120 4.17 39.60 14.79
C SER A 120 4.12 38.07 14.56
N SER A 121 5.01 37.31 15.20
CA SER A 121 5.09 35.84 15.09
C SER A 121 4.64 35.07 16.34
N ASN A 122 3.90 35.68 17.27
CA ASN A 122 3.68 35.12 18.61
C ASN A 122 2.26 34.65 18.93
N ALA A 123 1.29 34.78 18.03
CA ALA A 123 -0.09 34.30 18.25
C ALA A 123 -0.32 32.85 17.75
N ASP A 124 0.32 32.42 16.66
CA ASP A 124 0.06 31.10 16.06
C ASP A 124 0.69 29.92 16.85
N LYS A 125 1.75 30.20 17.63
CA LYS A 125 2.46 29.16 18.39
C LYS A 125 1.70 28.70 19.65
N SER A 126 0.81 29.54 20.22
CA SER A 126 0.01 29.14 21.38
C SER A 126 -1.05 28.11 21.01
N ASP A 127 -1.67 28.25 19.85
CA ASP A 127 -2.80 27.41 19.44
C ASP A 127 -2.34 25.99 19.07
N LEU A 128 -1.18 25.88 18.40
CA LEU A 128 -0.53 24.60 18.12
C LEU A 128 -0.09 23.87 19.40
N ARG A 129 0.36 24.60 20.43
CA ARG A 129 0.81 24.00 21.69
C ARG A 129 -0.35 23.49 22.53
N ILE A 130 -1.48 24.20 22.52
CA ILE A 130 -2.70 23.80 23.23
C ILE A 130 -3.32 22.55 22.57
N ASN A 131 -3.35 22.48 21.23
CA ASN A 131 -3.84 21.31 20.52
C ASN A 131 -2.95 20.07 20.76
N ALA A 132 -1.61 20.25 20.77
CA ALA A 132 -0.67 19.16 21.04
C ALA A 132 -0.81 18.60 22.47
N GLU A 133 -1.04 19.44 23.49
CA GLU A 133 -1.31 18.95 24.85
C GLU A 133 -2.66 18.24 24.98
N ALA A 134 -3.69 18.71 24.27
CA ALA A 134 -4.99 18.05 24.25
C ALA A 134 -4.92 16.65 23.63
N ALA A 135 -4.20 16.49 22.51
CA ALA A 135 -3.98 15.20 21.85
C ALA A 135 -3.19 14.22 22.74
N ARG A 136 -2.19 14.71 23.50
CA ARG A 136 -1.41 13.86 24.42
C ARG A 136 -2.26 13.32 25.57
N LYS A 137 -3.16 14.14 26.14
CA LYS A 137 -4.06 13.72 27.24
C LYS A 137 -5.13 12.71 26.80
N GLN A 138 -5.57 12.77 25.54
CA GLN A 138 -6.51 11.78 25.02
C GLN A 138 -5.88 10.40 24.90
N ASN A 139 -4.64 10.31 24.42
CA ASN A 139 -3.96 9.03 24.25
C ASN A 139 -3.69 8.34 25.59
N THR A 140 -3.30 9.09 26.63
CA THR A 140 -3.11 8.54 27.98
C THR A 140 -4.41 8.03 28.63
N LYS A 141 -5.56 8.64 28.30
CA LYS A 141 -6.86 8.22 28.84
C LYS A 141 -7.34 6.89 28.22
N PHE A 142 -6.97 6.61 26.97
CA PHE A 142 -7.25 5.32 26.32
C PHE A 142 -6.44 4.19 26.95
N ASP A 143 -5.17 4.45 27.31
CA ASP A 143 -4.31 3.44 27.94
C ASP A 143 -4.79 3.08 29.36
N GLU A 144 -5.29 4.05 30.13
CA GLU A 144 -5.83 3.81 31.48
C GLU A 144 -7.17 3.05 31.47
N ALA A 145 -8.00 3.26 30.43
CA ALA A 145 -9.25 2.51 30.25
C ALA A 145 -9.01 1.05 29.82
N GLY A 146 -7.91 0.78 29.10
CA GLY A 146 -7.49 -0.57 28.72
C GLY A 146 -6.95 -1.40 29.88
N GLN A 147 -6.24 -0.77 30.83
CA GLN A 147 -5.68 -1.48 31.99
C GLN A 147 -6.68 -1.80 33.10
N ARG A 148 -7.83 -1.11 33.18
CA ARG A 148 -8.87 -1.42 34.20
C ARG A 148 -9.81 -2.56 33.79
N SER A 149 -9.71 -3.09 32.57
CA SER A 149 -10.58 -4.17 32.07
C SER A 149 -9.96 -5.57 32.16
N THR A 150 -8.76 -5.71 32.73
CA THR A 150 -8.05 -6.99 32.89
C THR A 150 -7.74 -7.36 34.34
N MET A 151 -8.57 -6.92 35.29
CA MET A 151 -8.66 -7.51 36.62
C MET A 151 -10.07 -8.02 36.86
#